data_AF-A0A2G1X8F1-F1
#
_entry.id   AF-A0A2G1X8F1-F1
#
_cell.length_a   1.000
_cell.length_b   1.000
_cell.length_c   1.000
_cell.angle_alpha   90.00
_cell.angle_beta   90.00
_cell.angle_gamma   90.00
#
_symmetry.space_group_name_H-M   'P 1'
#
loop_
_entity.id
_entity.type
_entity.pdbx_description
1 polymer ?
#
loop_
_entity_poly.entity_id
_entity_poly.type
_entity_poly.pdbx_seq_one_letter_code
_entity_poly.pdbx_strand_id
1 'polypeptide(L)' 'EYESVMVPRSHGERTEVEEVSGQTGVPVLVDEEHGVEGMSESDDIVEYLEETYGSAS' A
#
# COMPACT_ATOMS: atom_id res chain seq x y z
N GLU A 1 0.46 -14.95 -1.42
CA GLU A 1 -0.54 -14.43 -2.38
C GLU A 1 -0.82 -12.98 -2.00
N TYR A 2 -1.13 -12.10 -2.94
CA TYR A 2 -1.48 -10.70 -2.64
C TYR A 2 -2.85 -10.39 -3.22
N GLU A 3 -3.59 -9.49 -2.58
CA GLU A 3 -4.85 -8.96 -3.09
C GLU A 3 -4.64 -7.53 -3.59
N SER A 4 -5.30 -7.17 -4.70
CA SER A 4 -5.30 -5.79 -5.22
C SER A 4 -6.71 -5.22 -5.17
N VAL A 5 -6.85 -4.07 -4.53
CA VAL A 5 -8.11 -3.34 -4.44
C VAL A 5 -8.09 -2.18 -5.43
N MET A 6 -9.07 -2.15 -6.33
CA MET A 6 -9.22 -1.06 -7.30
C MET A 6 -9.97 0.11 -6.66
N VAL A 7 -9.40 1.31 -6.77
CA VAL A 7 -9.99 2.52 -6.19
C VAL A 7 -10.65 3.41 -7.25
N PRO A 8 -11.61 4.27 -6.88
CA PRO A 8 -12.17 5.25 -7.79
C PRO A 8 -11.09 6.12 -8.45
N ARG A 9 -11.35 6.52 -9.71
CA ARG A 9 -10.43 7.40 -10.45
C ARG A 9 -10.28 8.76 -9.79
N SER A 10 -11.36 9.28 -9.20
CA SER A 10 -11.38 10.62 -8.62
C SER A 10 -10.74 10.54 -7.24
N HIS A 11 -9.72 11.36 -7.01
CA HIS A 11 -8.99 11.38 -5.74
C HIS A 11 -9.92 11.61 -4.54
N GLY A 12 -10.85 12.56 -4.63
CA GLY A 12 -11.81 12.84 -3.55
C GLY A 12 -12.81 11.73 -3.25
N GLU A 13 -12.87 10.68 -4.07
CA GLU A 13 -13.71 9.49 -3.84
C GLU A 13 -12.91 8.33 -3.21
N ARG A 14 -11.61 8.50 -2.97
CA ARG A 14 -10.73 7.48 -2.37
C ARG A 14 -10.70 7.57 -0.84
N THR A 15 -11.88 7.59 -0.21
CA THR A 15 -12.01 7.78 1.24
C THR A 15 -11.30 6.68 2.02
N GLU A 16 -11.40 5.42 1.58
CA GLU A 16 -10.75 4.29 2.25
C GLU A 16 -9.22 4.38 2.19
N VAL A 17 -8.66 4.86 1.06
CA VAL A 17 -7.20 5.12 0.93
C VAL A 17 -6.77 6.23 1.91
N GLU A 18 -7.57 7.29 2.02
CA GLU A 18 -7.30 8.40 2.94
C GLU A 18 -7.39 7.95 4.40
N GLU A 19 -8.31 7.05 4.75
CA GLU A 19 -8.43 6.50 6.10
C GLU A 19 -7.22 5.67 6.51
N VAL A 20 -6.67 4.84 5.60
CA VAL A 20 -5.52 3.97 5.92
C VAL A 20 -4.18 4.69 5.83
N SER A 21 -4.02 5.64 4.90
CA SER A 21 -2.72 6.24 4.56
C SER A 21 -2.61 7.74 4.88
N GLY A 22 -3.71 8.41 5.23
CA GLY A 22 -3.75 9.86 5.39
C GLY A 22 -3.70 10.65 4.08
N GLN A 23 -3.75 9.98 2.92
CA GLN A 23 -3.71 10.59 1.60
C GLN A 23 -4.60 9.86 0.59
N THR A 24 -4.85 10.46 -0.57
CA THR A 24 -5.61 9.83 -1.68
C THR A 24 -4.71 9.32 -2.80
N GLY A 25 -3.39 9.41 -2.64
CA GLY A 25 -2.39 8.92 -3.58
C GLY A 25 -2.32 7.39 -3.56
N VAL A 26 -2.05 6.79 -4.72
CA VAL A 26 -1.81 5.35 -4.86
C VAL A 26 -0.49 5.14 -5.61
N PRO A 27 0.24 4.05 -5.38
CA PRO A 27 -0.10 2.87 -4.56
C PRO A 27 -0.03 3.11 -3.04
N VAL A 28 -0.74 2.25 -2.28
CA VAL A 28 -0.66 2.10 -0.82
C VAL A 28 -0.60 0.61 -0.49
N LEU A 29 0.26 0.23 0.44
CA LEU A 29 0.43 -1.15 0.89
C LEU A 29 -0.09 -1.32 2.33
N VAL A 30 -0.82 -2.42 2.54
CA VAL A 30 -1.23 -2.92 3.86
C VAL A 30 -0.65 -4.32 4.02
N ASP A 31 0.00 -4.57 5.15
CA ASP A 31 0.60 -5.86 5.52
C ASP A 31 0.32 -6.13 7.01
N GLU A 32 -0.79 -6.81 7.27
CA GLU A 32 -1.24 -7.14 8.63
C GLU A 32 -0.29 -8.10 9.36
N GLU A 33 0.47 -8.93 8.63
CA GLU A 33 1.43 -9.88 9.21
C GLU A 33 2.60 -9.15 9.88
N HIS A 34 3.02 -8.03 9.27
CA HIS A 34 4.14 -7.22 9.72
C HIS A 34 3.72 -5.90 10.39
N GLY A 35 2.41 -5.66 10.52
CA GLY A 35 1.85 -4.47 11.18
C GLY A 35 1.94 -3.19 10.37
N VAL A 36 1.97 -3.28 9.04
CA VAL A 36 1.93 -2.14 8.13
C VAL A 36 0.48 -1.82 7.79
N GLU A 37 -0.03 -0.68 8.25
CA GLU A 37 -1.46 -0.34 8.11
C GLU A 37 -1.78 0.55 6.90
N GLY A 38 -0.77 1.13 6.24
CA GLY A 38 -1.00 2.08 5.14
C GLY A 38 0.27 2.76 4.63
N MET A 39 1.29 1.95 4.30
CA MET A 39 2.54 2.47 3.74
C MET A 39 2.27 3.11 2.38
N SER A 40 2.74 4.35 2.25
CA SER A 40 2.68 5.16 1.02
C SER A 40 4.10 5.35 0.48
N GLU A 41 4.22 5.99 -0.68
CA GLU A 41 5.47 6.18 -1.43
C GLU A 41 5.93 4.91 -2.14
N SER A 42 5.97 4.96 -3.48
CA SER A 42 6.22 3.77 -4.29
C SER A 42 7.62 3.20 -4.09
N ASP A 43 8.63 4.05 -3.88
CA ASP A 43 10.01 3.63 -3.65
C ASP A 43 10.13 2.89 -2.31
N ASP A 44 9.53 3.44 -1.25
CA ASP A 44 9.51 2.81 0.08
C ASP A 44 8.76 1.47 0.07
N ILE A 45 7.63 1.39 -0.64
CA ILE A 45 6.88 0.13 -0.81
C ILE A 45 7.75 -0.93 -1.49
N VAL A 46 8.49 -0.57 -2.54
CA VAL A 46 9.37 -1.53 -3.23
C VAL A 46 10.50 -1.97 -2.32
N GLU A 47 11.18 -1.04 -1.64
CA GLU A 47 12.26 -1.34 -0.71
C GLU A 47 11.78 -2.29 0.41
N TYR A 48 10.63 -1.99 1.02
CA TYR A 48 10.00 -2.84 2.04
C TYR A 48 9.71 -4.25 1.53
N LEU A 49 9.15 -4.38 0.33
CA LEU A 49 8.83 -5.68 -0.25
C LEU A 49 10.11 -6.48 -0.55
N GLU A 50 11.18 -5.82 -1.02
CA GLU A 50 12.47 -6.48 -1.26
C GLU A 50 13.12 -6.93 0.06
N GLU A 51 13.12 -6.10 1.11
CA GLU A 51 13.67 -6.47 2.42
C GLU A 51 12.87 -7.59 3.10
N THR A 52 11.54 -7.53 3.02
CA THR A 52 10.65 -8.44 3.75
C THR A 52 10.45 -9.76 3.01
N TYR A 53 10.31 -9.71 1.68
CA TYR A 53 9.92 -10.86 0.85
C TYR A 53 10.91 -11.19 -0.28
N GLY A 54 11.89 -10.34 -0.55
CA GLY A 54 12.81 -10.47 -1.69
C GLY A 54 13.82 -11.61 -1.59
N SER A 55 13.90 -12.33 -0.46
CA SER A 55 14.79 -13.49 -0.29
C SER A 55 14.32 -14.79 -0.97
N ALA A 56 13.21 -14.75 -1.73
CA ALA A 56 12.75 -15.86 -2.55
C ALA A 56 12.99 -15.57 -4.04
N SER A 57 14.16 -16.01 -4.55
CA SER A 57 14.40 -16.17 -6.00
C SER A 57 14.78 -17.60 -6.34
#